data_AF-A0A9W6QEU7-F1
#
_entry.id   AF-A0A9W6QEU7-F1
#
_cell.length_a   1.000
_cell.length_b   1.000
_cell.length_c   1.000
_cell.angle_alpha   90.00
_cell.angle_beta   90.00
_cell.angle_gamma   90.00
#
_symmetry.space_group_name_H-M   'P 1'
#
loop_
_entity.id
_entity.type
_entity.pdbx_description
1 polymer ?
#
loop_
_entity_poly.entity_id
_entity_poly.type
_entity_poly.pdbx_seq_one_letter_code
_entity_poly.pdbx_strand_id
1 'polypeptide(L)'
;MAAAAGSGAVVFLGGLALCVLLGGEVAAVLVGFANLDAGISVALITAGLLLAPWTGTAGVALLHRGLRRRGGLDGPPVLGTAAAKIEEVREIQEGEEVLLQLDLTIAPDDRPAYRANAGVDVRLSQVGDYRAGRILVVDYEMGRPWRIVVRKDPDAEWAARLATSRIDTAPAATRRTAPHRERVATTRYFLAATGSGLLVSLWPLWILLGHHG
;
A
#
# COMPACT_ATOMS: atom_id res chain seq x y z
N MET A 1 4.86 8.79 -27.20
CA MET A 1 4.47 7.41 -26.81
C MET A 1 5.65 6.46 -26.53
N ALA A 2 6.90 6.92 -26.39
CA ALA A 2 8.08 6.05 -26.20
C ALA A 2 8.50 5.81 -24.73
N ALA A 3 7.96 6.55 -23.75
CA ALA A 3 8.41 6.49 -22.35
C ALA A 3 7.81 5.32 -21.53
N ALA A 4 6.73 4.68 -22.00
CA ALA A 4 6.05 3.61 -21.25
C ALA A 4 6.70 2.22 -21.43
N ALA A 5 7.42 1.99 -22.53
CA ALA A 5 8.01 0.69 -22.85
C ALA A 5 9.21 0.32 -21.94
N GLY A 6 10.00 1.31 -21.52
CA GLY A 6 11.22 1.07 -20.74
C GLY A 6 10.97 0.50 -19.34
N SER A 7 9.87 0.88 -18.69
CA SER A 7 9.58 0.41 -17.32
C SER A 7 9.08 -1.03 -17.25
N GLY A 8 8.41 -1.53 -18.30
CA GLY A 8 7.94 -2.91 -18.36
C GLY A 8 9.07 -3.90 -18.60
N ALA A 9 9.96 -3.57 -19.53
CA ALA A 9 11.14 -4.38 -19.84
C ALA A 9 12.08 -4.53 -18.62
N VAL A 10 12.28 -3.46 -17.85
CA VAL A 10 13.13 -3.49 -16.64
C VAL A 10 12.57 -4.42 -15.56
N VAL A 11 11.25 -4.41 -15.33
CA VAL A 11 10.62 -5.32 -14.34
C VAL A 11 10.72 -6.77 -14.79
N PHE A 12 10.52 -7.03 -16.08
CA PHE A 12 10.64 -8.38 -16.65
C PHE A 12 12.08 -8.92 -16.55
N LEU A 13 13.07 -8.13 -17.00
CA LEU A 13 14.48 -8.51 -16.92
C LEU A 13 14.95 -8.67 -15.46
N GLY A 14 14.48 -7.81 -14.56
CA GLY A 14 14.75 -7.93 -13.12
C GLY A 14 14.18 -9.22 -12.52
N GLY A 15 12.95 -9.60 -12.90
CA GLY A 15 12.34 -10.87 -12.49
C GLY A 15 13.10 -12.09 -13.03
N LEU A 16 13.52 -12.04 -14.31
CA LEU A 16 14.32 -13.09 -14.93
C LEU A 16 15.67 -13.25 -14.22
N ALA A 17 16.38 -12.15 -13.96
CA ALA A 17 17.66 -12.16 -13.27
C ALA A 17 17.54 -12.77 -11.86
N LEU A 18 16.49 -12.41 -11.12
CA LEU A 18 16.23 -13.01 -9.80
C LEU A 18 15.93 -14.50 -9.87
N CYS A 19 15.19 -14.95 -10.90
CA CYS A 19 14.91 -16.37 -11.08
C CYS A 19 16.20 -17.17 -11.33
N VAL A 20 17.10 -16.64 -12.18
CA VAL A 20 18.41 -17.24 -12.43
C VAL A 20 19.27 -17.25 -11.16
N LEU A 21 19.31 -16.15 -10.41
CA LEU A 21 20.06 -16.04 -9.17
C LEU A 21 19.56 -17.04 -8.11
N LEU A 22 18.25 -17.12 -7.89
CA LEU A 22 17.66 -18.08 -6.95
C LEU A 22 17.96 -19.53 -7.36
N GLY A 23 17.90 -19.84 -8.66
CA GLY A 23 18.29 -21.15 -9.18
C GLY A 23 19.77 -21.47 -8.92
N GLY A 24 20.65 -20.47 -9.09
CA GLY A 24 22.08 -20.59 -8.82
C GLY A 24 22.40 -20.83 -7.34
N GLU A 25 21.69 -20.18 -6.43
CA GLU A 25 21.84 -20.38 -4.97
C GLU A 25 21.46 -21.80 -4.56
N VAL A 26 20.30 -22.28 -5.02
CA VAL A 26 19.84 -23.65 -4.74
C VAL A 26 20.82 -24.67 -5.35
N ALA A 27 21.30 -24.44 -6.58
CA ALA A 27 22.29 -25.29 -7.21
C ALA A 27 23.62 -25.30 -6.45
N ALA A 28 24.11 -24.16 -5.96
CA ALA A 28 25.34 -24.08 -5.18
C ALA A 28 25.25 -24.88 -3.88
N VAL A 29 24.11 -24.79 -3.18
CA VAL A 29 23.87 -25.59 -1.97
C VAL A 29 23.83 -27.08 -2.30
N LEU A 30 23.07 -27.49 -3.32
CA LEU A 30 22.96 -28.90 -3.72
C LEU A 30 24.30 -29.48 -4.20
N VAL A 31 25.06 -28.73 -5.00
CA VAL A 31 26.39 -29.15 -5.49
C VAL A 31 27.39 -29.23 -4.34
N GLY A 32 27.37 -28.29 -3.39
CA GLY A 32 28.21 -28.35 -2.21
C GLY A 32 27.90 -29.57 -1.33
N PHE A 33 26.62 -29.92 -1.14
CA PHE A 33 26.24 -31.15 -0.44
C PHE A 33 26.59 -32.42 -1.22
N ALA A 34 26.49 -32.41 -2.54
CA ALA A 34 26.83 -33.58 -3.37
C ALA A 34 28.34 -33.85 -3.43
N ASN A 35 29.18 -32.86 -3.11
CA ASN A 35 30.63 -32.95 -3.25
C ASN A 35 31.37 -32.63 -1.95
N LEU A 36 30.91 -33.12 -0.79
CA LEU A 36 31.49 -32.75 0.52
C LEU A 36 33.02 -32.94 0.63
N ASP A 37 33.58 -33.87 -0.14
CA ASP A 37 35.03 -34.16 -0.17
C ASP A 37 35.84 -33.15 -1.00
N ALA A 38 35.17 -32.31 -1.79
CA ALA A 38 35.81 -31.23 -2.53
C ALA A 38 36.07 -30.04 -1.58
N GLY A 39 37.30 -29.51 -1.59
CA GLY A 39 37.70 -28.38 -0.73
C GLY A 39 36.90 -27.08 -0.94
N ILE A 40 36.05 -27.00 -1.96
CA ILE A 40 35.21 -25.83 -2.27
C ILE A 40 33.77 -25.94 -1.72
N SER A 41 33.37 -27.09 -1.19
CA SER A 41 31.97 -27.38 -0.86
C SER A 41 31.41 -26.54 0.26
N VAL A 42 32.24 -26.23 1.27
CA VAL A 42 31.86 -25.26 2.32
C VAL A 42 31.60 -23.89 1.71
N ALA A 43 32.46 -23.42 0.80
CA ALA A 43 32.28 -22.12 0.16
C ALA A 43 31.01 -22.06 -0.69
N LEU A 44 30.66 -23.13 -1.41
CA LEU A 44 29.43 -23.21 -2.21
C LEU A 44 28.16 -23.20 -1.36
N ILE A 45 28.13 -23.97 -0.26
CA ILE A 45 27.00 -23.99 0.67
C ILE A 45 26.85 -22.62 1.33
N THR A 46 27.95 -22.05 1.84
CA THR A 46 27.94 -20.75 2.51
C THR A 46 27.52 -19.63 1.57
N ALA A 47 28.04 -19.61 0.33
CA ALA A 47 27.66 -18.62 -0.67
C ALA A 47 26.16 -18.70 -1.01
N GLY A 48 25.62 -19.90 -1.27
CA GLY A 48 24.20 -20.07 -1.57
C GLY A 48 23.28 -19.66 -0.42
N LEU A 49 23.65 -20.00 0.82
CA LEU A 49 22.85 -19.67 2.00
C LEU A 49 22.89 -18.17 2.37
N LEU A 50 24.02 -17.50 2.17
CA LEU A 50 24.18 -16.07 2.47
C LEU A 50 23.50 -15.18 1.44
N LEU A 51 23.41 -15.62 0.18
CA LEU A 51 22.86 -14.82 -0.91
C LEU A 51 21.31 -14.89 -0.94
N ALA A 52 20.73 -16.04 -0.56
CA ALA A 52 19.29 -16.30 -0.62
C ALA A 52 18.38 -15.27 0.12
N PRO A 53 18.75 -14.73 1.30
CA PRO A 53 17.96 -13.68 1.94
C PRO A 53 17.90 -12.39 1.12
N TRP A 54 18.98 -12.05 0.41
CA TRP A 54 19.09 -10.82 -0.39
C TRP A 54 18.31 -10.91 -1.70
N THR A 55 18.37 -12.06 -2.39
CA THR A 55 17.57 -12.29 -3.59
C THR A 55 16.08 -12.38 -3.27
N GLY A 56 15.72 -13.05 -2.16
CA GLY A 56 14.35 -13.09 -1.66
C GLY A 56 13.78 -11.69 -1.36
N THR A 57 14.52 -10.86 -0.62
CA THR A 57 14.09 -9.48 -0.31
C THR A 57 13.97 -8.62 -1.57
N ALA A 58 14.91 -8.71 -2.51
CA ALA A 58 14.85 -8.01 -3.78
C ALA A 58 13.61 -8.42 -4.63
N GLY A 59 13.30 -9.72 -4.67
CA GLY A 59 12.11 -10.24 -5.37
C GLY A 59 10.81 -9.74 -4.78
N VAL A 60 10.68 -9.75 -3.44
CA VAL A 60 9.51 -9.20 -2.75
C VAL A 60 9.35 -7.71 -3.02
N ALA A 61 10.45 -6.94 -3.02
CA ALA A 61 10.42 -5.51 -3.31
C ALA A 61 9.94 -5.22 -4.75
N LEU A 62 10.42 -5.99 -5.74
CA LEU A 62 9.97 -5.85 -7.13
C LEU A 62 8.49 -6.21 -7.30
N LEU A 63 8.04 -7.30 -6.67
CA LEU A 63 6.63 -7.70 -6.70
C LEU A 63 5.74 -6.60 -6.09
N HIS A 64 6.16 -6.06 -4.93
CA HIS A 64 5.43 -5.00 -4.26
C HIS A 64 5.34 -3.73 -5.11
N ARG A 65 6.43 -3.35 -5.78
CA ARG A 65 6.45 -2.22 -6.72
C ARG A 65 5.53 -2.47 -7.92
N GLY A 66 5.53 -3.68 -8.47
CA GLY A 66 4.62 -4.07 -9.55
C GLY A 66 3.14 -3.96 -9.14
N LEU A 67 2.80 -4.43 -7.95
CA LEU A 67 1.46 -4.33 -7.37
C LEU A 67 1.04 -2.87 -7.14
N ARG A 68 1.93 -2.03 -6.59
CA ARG A 68 1.67 -0.59 -6.40
C ARG A 68 1.38 0.11 -7.72
N ARG A 69 2.13 -0.18 -8.77
CA ARG A 69 1.90 0.37 -10.11
C ARG A 69 0.56 -0.05 -10.68
N ARG A 70 0.22 -1.34 -10.61
CA ARG A 70 -1.08 -1.85 -11.09
C ARG A 70 -2.26 -1.24 -10.34
N GLY A 71 -2.08 -0.94 -9.05
CA GLY A 71 -3.08 -0.25 -8.23
C GLY A 71 -3.09 1.28 -8.36
N GLY A 72 -2.33 1.87 -9.30
CA GLY A 72 -2.25 3.32 -9.47
C GLY A 72 -1.68 4.05 -8.24
N LEU A 73 -0.80 3.40 -7.47
CA LEU A 73 -0.23 3.91 -6.21
C LEU A 73 1.07 4.71 -6.37
N ASP A 74 1.59 4.85 -7.59
CA ASP A 74 2.91 5.45 -7.89
C ASP A 74 2.83 6.88 -8.47
N GLY A 75 1.62 7.42 -8.71
CA GLY A 75 1.43 8.78 -9.26
C GLY A 75 1.00 9.82 -8.22
N PRO A 76 1.26 11.12 -8.47
CA PRO A 76 0.66 12.19 -7.68
C PRO A 76 -0.87 12.09 -7.77
N PRO A 77 -1.61 12.29 -6.67
CA PRO A 77 -3.05 12.17 -6.68
C PRO A 77 -3.64 13.28 -7.55
N VAL A 78 -4.45 12.90 -8.54
CA VAL A 78 -5.29 13.85 -9.27
C VAL A 78 -6.57 14.02 -8.46
N LEU A 79 -6.72 15.18 -7.85
CA LEU A 79 -7.84 15.50 -6.97
C LEU A 79 -8.92 16.23 -7.78
N GLY A 80 -10.16 15.76 -7.63
CA GLY A 80 -11.36 16.50 -7.99
C GLY A 80 -12.10 16.93 -6.73
N THR A 81 -12.81 18.05 -6.80
CA THR A 81 -13.65 18.55 -5.71
C THR A 81 -15.11 18.33 -6.08
N ALA A 82 -15.94 17.85 -5.14
CA ALA A 82 -17.36 17.59 -5.35
C ALA A 82 -18.18 17.87 -4.10
N ALA A 83 -19.47 18.11 -4.29
CA ALA A 83 -20.43 18.08 -3.21
C ALA A 83 -20.76 16.63 -2.84
N ALA A 84 -20.90 16.36 -1.55
CA ALA A 84 -21.27 15.05 -1.06
C ALA A 84 -22.33 15.15 0.05
N LYS A 85 -23.34 14.29 -0.05
CA LYS A 85 -24.39 14.15 0.96
C LYS A 85 -24.01 13.03 1.92
N ILE A 86 -24.12 13.31 3.21
CA ILE A 86 -23.97 12.30 4.26
C ILE A 86 -25.24 11.46 4.29
N GLU A 87 -25.11 10.15 4.08
CA GLU A 87 -26.21 9.19 4.16
C GLU A 87 -26.30 8.57 5.56
N GLU A 88 -25.15 8.20 6.13
CA GLU A 88 -25.03 7.60 7.47
C GLU A 88 -23.77 8.13 8.15
N VAL A 89 -23.82 8.23 9.48
CA VAL A 89 -22.67 8.59 10.32
C VAL A 89 -22.52 7.52 11.38
N ARG A 90 -21.30 7.03 11.55
CA ARG A 90 -20.93 6.06 12.57
C ARG A 90 -19.70 6.53 13.31
N GLU A 91 -19.78 6.57 14.63
CA GLU A 91 -18.64 6.82 15.48
C GLU A 91 -17.81 5.53 15.59
N ILE A 92 -16.51 5.60 15.27
CA ILE A 92 -15.60 4.45 15.39
C ILE A 92 -14.83 4.51 16.71
N GLN A 93 -14.51 5.72 17.20
CA GLN A 93 -13.70 5.91 18.39
C GLN A 93 -14.14 7.14 19.17
N GLU A 94 -14.38 6.95 20.47
CA GLU A 94 -14.69 8.00 21.44
C GLU A 94 -13.39 8.57 22.05
N GLY A 95 -13.34 9.88 22.24
CA GLY A 95 -12.17 10.60 22.78
C GLY A 95 -12.35 12.12 22.73
N GLU A 96 -11.30 12.88 23.06
CA GLU A 96 -11.29 14.35 22.88
C GLU A 96 -11.41 14.74 21.40
N GLU A 97 -10.82 13.91 20.53
CA GLU A 97 -11.07 13.85 19.10
C GLU A 97 -11.85 12.57 18.78
N VAL A 98 -12.98 12.75 18.09
CA VAL A 98 -13.89 11.68 17.69
C VAL A 98 -13.63 11.34 16.22
N LEU A 99 -13.35 10.08 15.94
CA LEU A 99 -13.23 9.58 14.56
C LEU A 99 -14.60 9.13 14.06
N LEU A 100 -15.14 9.90 13.10
CA LEU A 100 -16.39 9.59 12.43
C LEU A 100 -16.14 8.88 11.11
N GLN A 101 -16.90 7.81 10.87
CA GLN A 101 -17.08 7.19 9.56
C GLN A 101 -18.35 7.73 8.92
N LEU A 102 -18.18 8.38 7.78
CA LEU A 102 -19.28 8.90 6.99
C LEU A 102 -19.51 7.97 5.80
N ASP A 103 -20.76 7.58 5.59
CA ASP A 103 -21.20 7.02 4.32
C ASP A 103 -21.73 8.15 3.46
N LEU A 104 -21.09 8.40 2.32
CA LEU A 104 -21.33 9.58 1.50
C LEU A 104 -21.88 9.16 0.13
N THR A 105 -22.90 9.89 -0.34
CA THR A 105 -23.19 10.00 -1.77
C THR A 105 -22.40 11.18 -2.31
N ILE A 106 -21.45 10.92 -3.20
CA ILE A 106 -20.62 11.94 -3.85
C ILE A 106 -21.22 12.21 -5.23
N ALA A 107 -21.45 13.49 -5.54
CA ALA A 107 -21.97 13.94 -6.83
C ALA A 107 -20.94 14.87 -7.51
N PRO A 108 -20.00 14.30 -8.27
CA PRO A 108 -19.05 15.09 -9.05
C PRO A 108 -19.71 15.67 -10.31
N ASP A 109 -19.19 16.81 -10.78
CA ASP A 109 -19.76 17.52 -11.93
C ASP A 109 -19.54 16.75 -13.26
N ASP A 110 -18.51 15.91 -13.34
CA ASP A 110 -18.05 15.25 -14.56
C ASP A 110 -18.49 13.78 -14.72
N ARG A 111 -19.17 13.21 -13.72
CA ARG A 111 -19.53 11.77 -13.71
C ARG A 111 -20.73 11.47 -12.82
N PRO A 112 -21.37 10.29 -12.98
CA PRO A 112 -22.50 9.89 -12.16
C PRO A 112 -22.16 9.85 -10.67
N ALA A 113 -23.15 10.18 -9.84
CA ALA A 113 -23.03 10.08 -8.39
C ALA A 113 -22.76 8.65 -7.94
N TYR A 114 -21.98 8.49 -6.87
CA TYR A 114 -21.58 7.19 -6.34
C TYR A 114 -21.47 7.22 -4.82
N ARG A 115 -21.59 6.04 -4.18
CA ARG A 115 -21.38 5.92 -2.73
C ARG A 115 -19.94 5.62 -2.35
N ALA A 116 -19.47 6.16 -1.25
CA ALA A 116 -18.16 5.80 -0.69
C ALA A 116 -18.06 6.22 0.78
N ASN A 117 -17.12 5.61 1.50
CA ASN A 117 -16.88 5.93 2.91
C ASN A 117 -15.74 6.94 3.04
N ALA A 118 -15.87 7.88 3.98
CA ALA A 118 -14.81 8.79 4.39
C ALA A 118 -14.64 8.75 5.91
N GLY A 119 -13.40 8.86 6.38
CA GLY A 119 -13.09 9.08 7.79
C GLY A 119 -12.86 10.57 8.02
N VAL A 120 -13.38 11.11 9.12
CA VAL A 120 -13.06 12.48 9.54
C VAL A 120 -12.83 12.53 11.04
N ASP A 121 -11.70 13.09 11.43
CA ASP A 121 -11.39 13.41 12.82
C ASP A 121 -11.94 14.78 13.16
N VAL A 122 -12.83 14.83 14.14
CA VAL A 122 -13.51 16.06 14.56
C VAL A 122 -13.42 16.21 16.07
N ARG A 123 -13.41 17.45 16.54
CA ARG A 123 -13.60 17.70 17.96
C ARG A 123 -15.04 17.34 18.34
N LEU A 124 -15.24 16.92 19.58
CA LEU A 124 -16.57 16.57 20.10
C LEU A 124 -17.60 17.69 19.89
N SER A 125 -17.19 18.96 20.01
CA SER A 125 -18.05 20.13 19.77
C SER A 125 -18.54 20.28 18.33
N GLN A 126 -17.85 19.66 17.37
CA GLN A 126 -18.14 19.75 15.94
C GLN A 126 -18.87 18.51 15.39
N VAL A 127 -19.08 17.47 16.21
CA VAL A 127 -19.80 16.25 15.79
C VAL A 127 -21.20 16.59 15.27
N GLY A 128 -21.85 17.60 15.86
CA GLY A 128 -23.16 18.08 15.45
C GLY A 128 -23.23 18.63 14.01
N ASP A 129 -22.11 18.95 13.38
CA ASP A 129 -22.04 19.41 11.99
C ASP A 129 -22.09 18.25 10.99
N TYR A 130 -21.78 17.03 11.45
CA TYR A 130 -21.73 15.81 10.64
C TYR A 130 -22.93 14.93 10.95
N ARG A 131 -24.08 15.22 10.32
CA ARG A 131 -25.32 14.43 10.45
C ARG A 131 -25.82 13.94 9.11
N ALA A 132 -26.53 12.82 9.13
CA ALA A 132 -27.23 12.31 7.95
C ALA A 132 -28.12 13.40 7.31
N GLY A 133 -28.10 13.48 5.99
CA GLY A 133 -28.78 14.49 5.17
C GLY A 133 -27.98 15.77 4.92
N ARG A 134 -26.92 16.07 5.69
CA ARG A 134 -26.06 17.24 5.44
C ARG A 134 -25.27 17.07 4.15
N ILE A 135 -25.03 18.18 3.47
CA ILE A 135 -24.17 18.25 2.28
C ILE A 135 -22.88 18.98 2.68
N LEU A 136 -21.75 18.43 2.28
CA LEU A 136 -20.40 18.96 2.53
C LEU A 136 -19.57 18.92 1.26
N VAL A 137 -18.39 19.54 1.28
CA VAL A 137 -17.42 19.48 0.18
C VAL A 137 -16.40 18.39 0.46
N VAL A 138 -16.13 17.57 -0.55
CA VAL A 138 -15.05 16.59 -0.50
C VAL A 138 -14.09 16.76 -1.65
N ASP A 139 -12.83 16.46 -1.36
CA ASP A 139 -11.83 16.16 -2.37
C ASP A 139 -11.76 14.65 -2.53
N TYR A 140 -11.93 14.18 -3.76
CA TYR A 140 -11.79 12.78 -4.12
C TYR A 140 -10.64 12.61 -5.11
N GLU A 141 -9.99 11.46 -5.06
CA GLU A 141 -8.99 11.14 -6.06
C GLU A 141 -9.63 10.49 -7.29
N MET A 142 -9.43 11.06 -8.49
CA MET A 142 -10.10 10.59 -9.71
C MET A 142 -9.78 9.13 -10.03
N GLY A 143 -8.52 8.72 -9.84
CA GLY A 143 -8.06 7.33 -10.04
C GLY A 143 -8.38 6.39 -8.87
N ARG A 144 -8.74 6.92 -7.70
CA ARG A 144 -9.03 6.16 -6.47
C ARG A 144 -10.26 6.76 -5.79
N PRO A 145 -11.46 6.58 -6.33
CA PRO A 145 -12.67 7.31 -5.90
C PRO A 145 -13.12 7.01 -4.46
N TRP A 146 -12.56 5.97 -3.84
CA TRP A 146 -12.73 5.63 -2.42
C TRP A 146 -11.78 6.41 -1.48
N ARG A 147 -10.78 7.13 -2.01
CA ARG A 147 -9.93 8.05 -1.24
C ARG A 147 -10.59 9.41 -1.26
N ILE A 148 -11.18 9.75 -0.12
CA ILE A 148 -11.99 10.94 0.05
C ILE A 148 -11.47 11.69 1.26
N VAL A 149 -11.30 12.99 1.10
CA VAL A 149 -10.93 13.92 2.16
C VAL A 149 -12.05 14.93 2.30
N VAL A 150 -12.61 15.03 3.50
CA VAL A 150 -13.64 16.03 3.79
C VAL A 150 -12.97 17.39 3.97
N ARG A 151 -13.40 18.39 3.20
CA ARG A 151 -12.90 19.76 3.32
C ARG A 151 -13.65 20.44 4.46
N LYS A 152 -12.93 20.70 5.57
CA LYS A 152 -13.52 21.29 6.80
C LYS A 152 -13.94 22.75 6.63
N ASP A 153 -13.22 23.49 5.79
CA ASP A 153 -13.48 24.91 5.51
C ASP A 153 -13.52 25.12 4.00
N PRO A 154 -14.69 24.98 3.36
CA PRO A 154 -14.84 25.21 1.93
C PRO A 154 -14.79 26.71 1.63
N ASP A 155 -14.20 27.05 0.49
CA ASP A 155 -14.18 28.41 -0.04
C ASP A 155 -15.59 28.94 -0.33
N ALA A 156 -15.73 30.27 -0.34
CA ALA A 156 -17.04 30.94 -0.40
C ALA A 156 -17.88 30.55 -1.62
N GLU A 157 -17.24 30.26 -2.75
CA GLU A 157 -17.92 29.78 -3.96
C GLU A 157 -18.62 28.43 -3.69
N TRP A 158 -17.90 27.48 -3.11
CA TRP A 158 -18.46 26.18 -2.75
C TRP A 158 -19.51 26.29 -1.65
N ALA A 159 -19.33 27.16 -0.66
CA ALA A 159 -20.33 27.40 0.37
C ALA A 159 -21.67 27.88 -0.24
N ALA A 160 -21.62 28.78 -1.23
CA ALA A 160 -22.80 29.25 -1.95
C ALA A 160 -23.47 28.11 -2.77
N ARG A 161 -22.66 27.28 -3.44
CA ARG A 161 -23.16 26.11 -4.19
C ARG A 161 -23.83 25.09 -3.27
N LEU A 162 -23.27 24.84 -2.09
CA LEU A 162 -23.85 23.91 -1.12
C LEU A 162 -25.23 24.37 -0.62
N ALA A 163 -25.44 25.68 -0.47
CA ALA A 163 -26.71 26.23 0.03
C ALA A 163 -27.91 25.96 -0.90
N THR A 164 -27.65 25.78 -2.20
CA THR A 164 -28.69 25.51 -3.22
C THR A 164 -28.64 24.08 -3.76
N SER A 165 -27.58 23.32 -3.47
CA SER A 165 -27.42 21.93 -3.90
C SER A 165 -28.48 21.02 -3.28
N ARG A 166 -29.10 20.19 -4.11
CA ARG A 166 -29.89 19.03 -3.66
C ARG A 166 -29.30 17.79 -4.32
N ILE A 167 -28.74 16.91 -3.49
CA ILE A 167 -28.14 15.66 -3.96
C ILE A 167 -29.09 14.50 -3.66
N ASP A 168 -29.47 13.80 -4.71
CA ASP A 168 -30.23 12.55 -4.58
C ASP A 168 -29.32 11.43 -4.10
N THR A 169 -29.86 10.53 -3.28
CA THR A 169 -29.10 9.41 -2.73
C THR A 169 -28.70 8.45 -3.86
N ALA A 170 -27.40 8.14 -3.97
CA ALA A 170 -26.92 7.21 -4.97
C ALA A 170 -27.25 5.76 -4.58
N PRO A 171 -27.52 4.86 -5.55
CA PRO A 171 -27.78 3.46 -5.26
C PRO A 171 -26.59 2.80 -4.55
N ALA A 172 -26.86 1.93 -3.57
CA ALA A 172 -25.81 1.21 -2.83
C ALA A 172 -24.88 0.38 -3.74
N ALA A 173 -25.38 -0.09 -4.89
CA ALA A 173 -24.61 -0.82 -5.90
C ALA A 173 -23.49 0.02 -6.55
N THR A 174 -23.56 1.36 -6.46
CA THR A 174 -22.51 2.26 -6.97
C THR A 174 -21.32 2.40 -6.01
N ARG A 175 -21.36 1.72 -4.86
CA ARG A 175 -20.36 1.90 -3.80
C ARG A 175 -18.95 1.62 -4.31
N ARG A 176 -18.06 2.58 -4.09
CA ARG A 176 -16.62 2.46 -4.33
C ARG A 176 -15.93 2.25 -3.00
N THR A 177 -15.35 1.07 -2.83
CA THR A 177 -14.53 0.72 -1.67
C THR A 177 -13.08 0.59 -2.10
N ALA A 178 -12.16 0.78 -1.15
CA ALA A 178 -10.78 0.42 -1.38
C ALA A 178 -10.71 -1.08 -1.74
N PRO A 179 -9.87 -1.47 -2.71
CA PRO A 179 -9.60 -2.88 -2.94
C PRO A 179 -9.18 -3.50 -1.61
N HIS A 180 -9.67 -4.71 -1.32
CA HIS A 180 -9.31 -5.40 -0.09
C HIS A 180 -7.79 -5.55 -0.08
N ARG A 181 -7.11 -4.70 0.68
CA ARG A 181 -5.75 -4.98 1.10
C ARG A 181 -5.91 -6.15 2.05
N GLU A 182 -5.63 -7.36 1.57
CA GLU A 182 -4.90 -8.26 2.44
C GLU A 182 -3.73 -7.42 2.95
N ARG A 183 -3.73 -7.12 4.25
CA ARG A 183 -2.52 -6.67 4.94
C ARG A 183 -1.58 -7.86 4.82
N VAL A 184 -0.96 -8.02 3.67
CA VAL A 184 0.08 -9.02 3.49
C VAL A 184 1.09 -8.64 4.56
N ALA A 185 1.30 -9.56 5.49
CA ALA A 185 2.25 -9.50 6.59
C ALA A 185 3.71 -9.30 6.13
N THR A 186 3.91 -8.86 4.89
CA THR A 186 5.15 -8.53 4.21
C THR A 186 6.08 -7.66 5.03
N THR A 187 5.61 -6.63 5.75
CA THR A 187 6.54 -5.78 6.53
C THR A 187 7.18 -6.55 7.69
N ARG A 188 6.42 -7.45 8.34
CA ARG A 188 6.95 -8.33 9.40
C ARG A 188 7.86 -9.41 8.83
N TYR A 189 7.50 -10.00 7.68
CA TYR A 189 8.36 -10.97 6.99
C TYR A 189 9.62 -10.34 6.41
N PHE A 190 9.57 -9.08 5.94
CA PHE A 190 10.74 -8.37 5.44
C PHE A 190 11.72 -8.07 6.58
N LEU A 191 11.25 -7.52 7.71
CA LEU A 191 12.09 -7.30 8.90
C LEU A 191 12.62 -8.61 9.49
N ALA A 192 11.82 -9.68 9.50
CA ALA A 192 12.27 -11.00 9.94
C ALA A 192 13.29 -11.62 8.99
N ALA A 193 13.11 -11.49 7.67
CA ALA A 193 14.05 -12.00 6.65
C ALA A 193 15.37 -11.21 6.65
N THR A 194 15.33 -9.88 6.79
CA THR A 194 16.55 -9.07 6.92
C THR A 194 17.27 -9.33 8.24
N GLY A 195 16.51 -9.50 9.34
CA GLY A 195 17.07 -9.82 10.66
C GLY A 195 17.70 -11.21 10.73
N SER A 196 17.06 -12.22 10.14
CA SER A 196 17.61 -13.58 10.05
C SER A 196 18.79 -13.66 9.08
N GLY A 197 18.76 -12.94 7.95
CA GLY A 197 19.90 -12.82 7.04
C GLY A 197 21.13 -12.22 7.73
N LEU A 198 20.96 -11.17 8.54
CA LEU A 198 22.05 -10.59 9.35
C LEU A 198 22.58 -11.58 10.39
N LEU A 199 21.71 -12.31 11.09
CA LEU A 199 22.13 -13.32 12.07
C LEU A 199 22.91 -14.46 11.41
N VAL A 200 22.46 -14.99 10.28
CA VAL A 200 23.18 -16.03 9.52
C VAL A 200 24.49 -15.51 8.94
N SER A 201 24.56 -14.23 8.57
CA SER A 201 25.77 -13.61 8.02
C SER A 201 26.83 -13.29 9.08
N LEU A 202 26.41 -12.97 10.30
CA LEU A 202 27.31 -12.62 11.41
C LEU A 202 27.70 -13.82 12.28
N TRP A 203 26.95 -14.93 12.21
CA TRP A 203 27.25 -16.16 12.94
C TRP A 203 28.66 -16.73 12.66
N PRO A 204 29.15 -16.82 11.41
CA PRO A 204 30.48 -17.33 11.12
C PRO A 204 31.58 -16.41 11.67
N LEU A 205 31.35 -15.10 11.62
CA LEU A 205 32.24 -14.08 12.19
C LEU A 205 32.33 -14.21 13.71
N TRP A 206 31.21 -14.49 14.39
CA TRP A 206 31.17 -14.68 15.84
C TRP A 206 31.91 -15.95 16.30
N ILE A 207 31.82 -17.05 15.54
CA ILE A 207 32.61 -18.27 15.79
C ILE A 207 34.12 -18.00 15.61
N LEU A 208 34.50 -17.25 14.58
CA LEU A 208 35.91 -16.91 14.31
C LEU A 208 36.51 -15.94 15.35
N LEU A 209 35.72 -15.01 15.89
CA LEU A 209 36.17 -14.04 16.91
C LEU A 209 36.12 -14.58 18.35
N GLY A 210 35.32 -15.63 18.61
CA GLY A 210 35.10 -16.17 19.96
C GLY A 210 36.18 -17.11 20.49
N HIS A 211 37.19 -17.48 19.70
CA HIS A 211 38.17 -18.53 20.08
C HIS A 211 39.58 -18.03 20.47
N HIS A 212 39.74 -16.74 20.79
CA HIS A 212 41.00 -16.16 21.26
C HIS A 212 41.00 -15.75 22.75
N GLY A 213 40.15 -16.36 23.57
CA GLY A 213 40.15 -16.22 25.03
C GLY A 213 40.74 -17.44 25.72
#